data_AF-A0A954X0R1-F1
#
_entry.id   AF-A0A954X0R1-F1
#
_cell.length_a   1.000
_cell.length_b   1.000
_cell.length_c   1.000
_cell.angle_alpha   90.00
_cell.angle_beta   90.00
_cell.angle_gamma   90.00
#
_symmetry.space_group_name_H-M   'P 1'
#
loop_
_entity.id
_entity.type
_entity.pdbx_description
1 polymer ?
#
loop_
_entity_poly.entity_id
_entity_poly.type
_entity_poly.pdbx_seq_one_letter_code
_entity_poly.pdbx_strand_id
1 'polypeptide(L)' 'MRSFLSLAIVLCLTCCGNTAFAAEATRPNLVVVFIDDMGWADLSCFGNTAASTPHIDRLAAEGLR' A
#
# COMPACT_ATOMS: atom_id res chain seq x y z
N MET A 1 4.80 24.40 -46.82
CA MET A 1 3.52 23.96 -46.21
C MET A 1 3.58 22.57 -45.57
N ARG A 2 4.13 21.53 -46.24
CA ARG A 2 4.19 20.16 -45.69
C ARG A 2 5.04 20.02 -44.41
N SER A 3 6.17 20.73 -44.31
CA SER A 3 7.05 20.73 -43.13
C SER A 3 6.40 21.34 -41.87
N PHE A 4 5.58 22.38 -42.04
CA PHE A 4 4.83 22.99 -40.93
C PHE A 4 3.74 22.06 -40.39
N LEU A 5 3.11 21.25 -41.25
CA LEU A 5 2.12 20.26 -40.84
C LEU A 5 2.75 19.13 -40.02
N SER A 6 3.93 18.65 -40.44
CA SER A 6 4.69 17.63 -39.71
C SER A 6 5.10 18.10 -38.31
N LEU A 7 5.53 19.37 -38.19
CA LEU A 7 5.96 19.94 -36.91
C LEU A 7 4.78 20.10 -35.93
N ALA A 8 3.61 20.51 -36.43
CA ALA A 8 2.39 20.62 -35.62
C ALA A 8 1.93 19.26 -35.09
N ILE A 9 2.04 18.19 -35.89
CA ILE A 9 1.70 16.83 -35.50
C ILE A 9 2.65 16.32 -34.40
N VAL A 10 3.97 16.49 -34.59
CA VAL A 10 4.97 16.09 -33.58
C VAL A 10 4.74 16.83 -32.26
N LEU A 11 4.49 18.14 -32.32
CA LEU A 11 4.22 18.95 -31.13
C LEU A 11 2.94 18.50 -30.40
N CYS A 12 1.88 18.19 -31.14
CA CYS A 12 0.61 17.71 -30.59
C CYS A 12 0.76 16.32 -29.92
N LEU A 13 1.51 15.40 -30.55
CA LEU A 13 1.82 14.10 -29.95
C LEU A 13 2.66 14.22 -28.67
N THR A 14 3.61 15.16 -28.61
CA THR A 14 4.40 15.40 -27.39
C THR A 14 3.61 16.04 -26.26
N CYS A 15 2.60 16.88 -26.56
CA CYS A 15 1.76 17.51 -25.54
C CYS A 15 0.70 16.56 -24.96
N CYS A 16 0.18 15.62 -25.75
CA CYS A 16 -0.87 14.69 -25.29
C CYS A 16 -0.35 13.47 -24.52
N GLY A 17 0.94 13.15 -24.61
CA GLY A 17 1.53 11.98 -23.93
C GLY A 17 1.86 12.18 -22.44
N ASN A 18 1.78 13.41 -21.93
CA ASN A 18 2.28 13.77 -20.60
C ASN A 18 1.21 13.86 -19.51
N THR A 19 0.04 13.22 -19.70
CA THR A 19 -0.90 12.97 -18.60
C THR A 19 -0.33 11.88 -17.70
N ALA A 20 0.77 12.19 -17.01
CA ALA A 20 1.19 11.43 -15.85
C ALA A 20 0.07 11.58 -14.83
N PHE A 21 -0.74 10.54 -14.67
CA PHE A 21 -1.50 10.33 -13.46
C PHE A 21 -0.48 10.30 -12.33
N ALA A 22 -0.25 11.44 -11.69
CA ALA A 22 0.40 11.47 -10.41
C ALA A 22 -0.54 10.70 -9.48
N ALA A 23 -0.27 9.41 -9.30
CA ALA A 23 -0.88 8.64 -8.24
C ALA A 23 -0.48 9.36 -6.96
N GLU A 24 -1.40 10.15 -6.41
CA GLU A 24 -1.23 10.76 -5.11
C GLU A 24 -0.96 9.60 -4.16
N ALA A 25 0.30 9.46 -3.75
CA ALA A 25 0.74 8.36 -2.93
C ALA A 25 -0.08 8.41 -1.66
N THR A 26 -1.08 7.54 -1.57
CA THR A 26 -2.08 7.60 -0.51
C THR A 26 -1.34 7.34 0.79
N ARG A 27 -1.21 8.38 1.62
CA ARG A 27 -0.50 8.26 2.87
C ARG A 27 -1.24 7.23 3.74
N PRO A 28 -0.61 6.12 4.13
CA PRO A 28 -1.28 5.12 4.94
C PRO A 28 -1.61 5.71 6.31
N ASN A 29 -2.71 5.24 6.90
CA ASN A 29 -2.97 5.48 8.31
C ASN A 29 -2.06 4.57 9.14
N LEU A 30 -1.45 5.11 10.19
CA LEU A 30 -0.64 4.35 11.14
C LEU A 30 -1.42 4.18 12.44
N VAL A 31 -1.68 2.93 12.82
CA VAL A 31 -2.29 2.58 14.11
C VAL A 31 -1.29 1.73 14.88
N VAL A 32 -0.90 2.21 16.07
CA VAL A 32 -0.03 1.46 16.98
C VAL A 32 -0.88 0.93 18.11
N VAL A 33 -0.89 -0.40 18.27
CA VAL A 33 -1.50 -1.07 19.41
C VAL A 33 -0.36 -1.48 20.34
N PHE A 34 -0.29 -0.82 21.50
CA PHE A 34 0.66 -1.16 22.55
C PHE A 34 -0.04 -1.98 23.61
N ILE A 35 0.56 -3.11 23.98
CA ILE A 35 0.03 -4.02 25.00
C ILE A 35 1.12 -4.17 26.06
N ASP A 36 0.77 -3.81 27.29
CA ASP A 36 1.68 -3.87 28.44
C ASP A 36 1.90 -5.32 28.88
N ASP A 37 3.14 -5.66 29.24
CA ASP A 37 3.57 -6.96 29.75
C ASP A 37 3.16 -8.21 28.92
N MET A 38 2.86 -8.06 27.62
CA MET A 38 2.54 -9.20 26.75
C MET A 38 3.80 -9.87 26.22
N GLY A 39 3.95 -11.16 26.50
CA GLY A 39 4.98 -12.04 25.95
C GLY A 39 4.54 -12.74 24.66
N TRP A 40 5.51 -13.29 23.93
CA TRP A 40 5.25 -14.04 22.69
C TRP A 40 4.34 -15.24 22.89
N ALA A 41 4.49 -15.95 24.00
CA ALA A 41 3.71 -17.14 24.31
C ALA A 41 2.24 -16.85 24.68
N ASP A 42 1.84 -15.58 24.77
CA ASP A 42 0.49 -15.20 25.19
C ASP A 42 -0.53 -15.29 24.04
N LEU A 43 -0.09 -15.20 22.77
CA LEU A 43 -0.99 -15.18 21.61
C LEU A 43 -1.21 -16.59 21.02
N SER A 44 -2.43 -16.86 20.55
CA SER A 44 -2.75 -18.16 19.93
C SER A 44 -1.97 -18.39 18.63
N CYS A 45 -1.67 -17.34 17.87
CA CYS A 45 -0.82 -17.43 16.68
C CYS A 45 0.63 -17.87 16.97
N PHE A 46 1.08 -17.87 18.23
CA PHE A 46 2.37 -18.41 18.68
C PHE A 46 2.23 -19.76 19.42
N GLY A 47 1.07 -20.41 19.35
CA GLY A 47 0.85 -21.74 19.90
C GLY A 47 0.24 -21.77 21.30
N ASN A 48 -0.22 -20.63 21.84
CA ASN A 48 -1.02 -20.63 23.05
C ASN A 48 -2.36 -21.33 22.81
N THR A 49 -2.61 -22.44 23.50
CA THR A 49 -3.86 -23.22 23.38
C THR A 49 -4.94 -22.79 24.38
N ALA A 50 -4.58 -21.99 25.39
CA ALA A 50 -5.48 -21.50 26.42
C ALA A 50 -6.07 -20.12 26.08
N ALA A 51 -5.31 -19.27 25.38
CA ALA A 51 -5.79 -17.97 24.92
C ALA A 51 -6.50 -18.07 23.56
N SER A 52 -7.55 -17.26 23.36
CA SER A 52 -8.19 -17.08 22.07
C SER A 52 -7.99 -15.63 21.63
N THR A 53 -7.17 -15.40 20.60
CA THR A 53 -6.88 -14.06 20.08
C THR A 53 -7.26 -13.90 18.60
N PRO A 54 -8.53 -14.14 18.21
CA PRO A 54 -8.93 -14.27 16.80
C PRO A 54 -8.64 -13.03 15.95
N HIS A 55 -8.67 -11.82 16.54
CA HIS A 55 -8.34 -10.59 15.83
C HIS A 55 -6.85 -10.42 15.60
N ILE A 56 -6.01 -10.81 16.56
CA ILE A 56 -4.54 -10.81 16.40
C ILE A 56 -4.13 -11.92 15.44
N ASP A 57 -4.77 -13.08 15.52
CA ASP A 57 -4.54 -14.19 14.59
C ASP A 57 -4.81 -13.79 13.15
N ARG A 58 -5.91 -13.06 12.91
CA ARG A 58 -6.22 -12.49 11.58
C ARG A 58 -5.15 -11.49 11.13
N LEU A 59 -4.74 -10.56 12.01
CA LEU A 59 -3.69 -9.58 11.68
C LEU A 59 -2.36 -10.27 11.33
N ALA A 60 -2.01 -11.33 12.06
CA ALA A 60 -0.82 -12.13 11.81
C ALA A 60 -0.91 -12.93 10.49
N ALA A 61 -2.10 -13.42 10.12
CA ALA A 61 -2.32 -14.16 8.88
C ALA A 61 -2.37 -13.25 7.63
N GLU A 62 -2.90 -12.05 7.76
CA GLU A 62 -3.00 -11.06 6.66
C GLU A 62 -1.72 -10.21 6.52
N GLY A 63 -0.86 -10.21 7.55
CA GLY A 63 0.35 -9.41 7.62
C GLY A 63 1.62 -10.25 7.70
N LEU A 64 2.54 -9.78 8.53
CA LEU A 64 3.77 -10.49 8.87
C LEU A 64 3.66 -11.00 10.31
N ARG A 65 4.10 -12.24 10.51
CA ARG A 65 4.22 -12.89 11.82
C ARG A 65 5.58 -13.56 11.94
#